data_AF-T0YFE6-F1
#
_entry.id   AF-T0YFE6-F1
#
_cell.length_a   1.000
_cell.length_b   1.000
_cell.length_c   1.000
_cell.angle_alpha   90.00
_cell.angle_beta   90.00
_cell.angle_gamma   90.00
#
_symmetry.space_group_name_H-M   'P 1'
#
loop_
_entity.id
_entity.type
_entity.pdbx_description
1 polymer ?
#
loop_
_entity_poly.entity_id
_entity_poly.type
_entity_poly.pdbx_seq_one_letter_code
_entity_poly.pdbx_strand_id
1 'polypeptide(L)'
;MAPHRPNLPLAERTRPARLGDLVGNPRARAQLIAFGESWTRSRSPPAVRAALLSGPPGVGKTSSALALALQFGWDIVEMNASDARNEAAIDEVAGRASRTHPLTAGP
;
A
#
# COMPACT_ATOMS: atom_id res chain seq x y z
N MET A 1 0.48 -19.41 6.19
CA MET A 1 0.16 -20.14 4.95
C MET A 1 -0.97 -19.36 4.27
N ALA A 2 -0.75 -18.75 3.11
CA ALA A 2 -1.77 -17.93 2.45
C ALA A 2 -2.94 -18.82 1.99
N PRO A 3 -4.21 -18.38 2.11
CA PRO A 3 -5.36 -19.20 1.75
C PRO A 3 -5.33 -19.55 0.26
N HIS A 4 -5.55 -20.83 -0.07
CA HIS A 4 -5.61 -21.30 -1.45
C HIS A 4 -6.85 -20.72 -2.14
N ARG A 5 -6.66 -19.75 -3.04
CA ARG A 5 -7.71 -19.13 -3.86
C ARG A 5 -7.61 -19.66 -5.30
N PRO A 6 -8.33 -20.75 -5.66
CA PRO A 6 -8.12 -21.48 -6.92
C PRO A 6 -8.52 -20.70 -8.18
N ASN A 7 -9.31 -19.63 -8.08
CA ASN A 7 -9.84 -18.87 -9.22
C ASN A 7 -9.12 -17.53 -9.50
N LEU A 8 -7.96 -17.27 -8.89
CA LEU A 8 -7.21 -16.03 -9.12
C LEU A 8 -6.13 -16.20 -10.20
N PRO A 9 -5.87 -15.17 -11.03
CA PRO A 9 -4.72 -15.15 -11.92
C PRO A 9 -3.41 -15.38 -11.15
N LEU A 10 -2.40 -15.97 -11.80
CA LEU A 10 -1.11 -16.29 -11.16
C LEU A 10 -0.48 -15.06 -10.49
N ALA A 11 -0.58 -13.89 -11.11
CA ALA A 11 -0.06 -12.63 -10.59
C ALA A 11 -0.66 -12.22 -9.23
N GLU A 12 -1.93 -12.55 -8.98
CA GLU A 12 -2.59 -12.32 -7.69
C GLU A 12 -2.22 -13.41 -6.67
N ARG A 13 -2.10 -14.66 -7.13
CA ARG A 13 -1.74 -15.80 -6.28
C ARG A 13 -0.32 -15.69 -5.72
N THR A 14 0.59 -15.11 -6.49
CA THR A 14 2.00 -14.91 -6.10
C THR A 14 2.28 -13.48 -5.64
N ARG A 15 1.23 -12.67 -5.36
CA ARG A 15 1.43 -11.30 -4.90
C ARG A 15 2.15 -11.33 -3.54
N PRO A 16 3.24 -10.56 -3.37
CA PRO A 16 3.97 -10.47 -2.11
C PRO A 16 3.05 -10.06 -0.95
N ALA A 17 3.16 -10.77 0.18
CA ALA A 17 2.46 -10.39 1.40
C ALA A 17 3.31 -9.45 2.28
N ARG A 18 4.63 -9.46 2.09
CA ARG A 18 5.60 -8.61 2.79
C ARG A 18 6.61 -8.04 1.80
N LEU A 19 7.23 -6.92 2.16
CA LEU A 19 8.32 -6.32 1.38
C LEU A 19 9.55 -7.24 1.31
N GLY A 20 9.69 -8.18 2.25
CA GLY A 20 10.69 -9.24 2.21
C GLY A 20 10.55 -10.20 1.02
N ASP A 21 9.32 -10.41 0.55
CA ASP A 21 9.00 -11.39 -0.50
C ASP A 21 9.16 -10.80 -1.92
N LEU A 22 9.43 -9.49 -2.01
CA LEU A 22 9.71 -8.80 -3.28
C LEU A 22 11.10 -9.17 -3.80
N VAL A 23 11.12 -9.73 -5.01
CA VAL A 23 12.35 -10.01 -5.75
C VAL A 23 12.84 -8.73 -6.43
N GLY A 24 14.12 -8.38 -6.23
CA GLY A 24 14.76 -7.20 -6.85
C GLY A 24 14.57 -5.89 -6.06
N ASN A 25 15.04 -4.78 -6.65
CA ASN A 25 14.92 -3.42 -6.12
C ASN A 25 15.32 -3.26 -4.62
N PRO A 26 16.49 -3.76 -4.17
CA PRO A 26 16.82 -3.83 -2.75
C PRO A 26 16.87 -2.45 -2.08
N ARG A 27 17.35 -1.42 -2.78
CA ARG A 27 17.40 -0.05 -2.28
C ARG A 27 16.00 0.54 -2.06
N ALA A 28 15.11 0.41 -3.06
CA ALA A 28 13.74 0.90 -2.96
C ALA A 28 12.95 0.16 -1.86
N ARG A 29 13.15 -1.15 -1.74
CA ARG A 29 12.58 -1.95 -0.64
C ARG A 29 13.03 -1.44 0.73
N ALA A 30 14.33 -1.19 0.91
CA ALA A 30 14.86 -0.66 2.17
C ALA A 30 14.27 0.73 2.50
N GLN A 31 14.12 1.59 1.49
CA GLN A 31 13.51 2.91 1.66
C GLN A 31 12.02 2.83 2.04
N LEU A 32 11.26 1.91 1.43
CA LEU A 32 9.85 1.66 1.78
C LEU A 32 9.71 1.14 3.21
N ILE A 33 10.57 0.20 3.63
CA ILE A 33 10.57 -0.30 5.02
C ILE A 33 10.85 0.85 5.99
N ALA A 34 11.90 1.64 5.73
CA ALA A 34 12.24 2.78 6.57
C ALA A 34 11.12 3.83 6.63
N PHE A 35 10.42 4.06 5.52
CA PHE A 35 9.23 4.91 5.46
C PHE A 35 8.13 4.36 6.38
N GLY A 36 7.77 3.07 6.26
CA GLY A 36 6.76 2.45 7.12
C GLY A 36 7.11 2.53 8.61
N GLU A 37 8.36 2.24 8.97
CA GLU A 37 8.83 2.34 10.35
C GLU A 37 8.81 3.79 10.88
N SER A 38 8.99 4.79 10.01
CA SER A 38 8.94 6.20 10.45
C SER A 38 7.56 6.61 10.97
N TRP A 39 6.50 5.94 10.51
CA TRP A 39 5.12 6.14 10.97
C TRP A 39 4.80 5.42 12.29
N THR A 40 5.57 4.39 12.65
CA THR A 40 5.33 3.60 13.89
C THR A 40 6.19 4.05 15.07
N ARG A 41 7.32 4.71 14.82
CA ARG A 41 8.29 5.10 15.87
C ARG A 41 7.79 6.19 16.81
N SER A 42 6.82 7.02 16.43
CA SER A 42 6.38 8.14 17.27
C SER A 42 4.89 8.42 17.13
N ARG A 43 4.30 9.05 18.15
CA ARG A 43 2.89 9.50 18.12
C ARG A 43 2.64 10.68 17.16
N SER A 44 3.69 11.37 16.75
CA SER A 44 3.60 12.47 15.80
C SER A 44 3.89 11.97 14.38
N PRO A 45 3.24 12.54 13.34
CA PRO A 45 3.55 12.15 11.97
C PRO A 45 5.01 12.47 11.60
N PRO A 46 5.68 11.63 10.80
CA PRO A 46 7.05 11.86 10.36
C PRO A 46 7.18 13.11 9.47
N ALA A 47 8.42 13.55 9.26
CA ALA A 47 8.73 14.66 8.35
C ALA A 47 8.39 14.32 6.89
N VAL A 48 8.66 13.08 6.48
CA VAL A 48 8.30 12.57 5.14
C VAL A 48 6.97 11.84 5.25
N ARG A 49 5.92 12.38 4.62
CA ARG A 49 4.54 11.88 4.76
C ARG A 49 3.99 11.20 3.51
N ALA A 50 4.75 11.21 2.42
CA ALA A 50 4.36 10.59 1.17
C ALA A 50 5.55 9.87 0.53
N ALA A 51 5.26 8.77 -0.17
CA ALA A 51 6.23 8.03 -0.96
C ALA A 51 5.74 7.96 -2.41
N LEU A 52 6.62 8.28 -3.37
CA LEU A 52 6.35 8.14 -4.79
C LEU A 52 7.06 6.91 -5.34
N LEU A 53 6.30 5.94 -5.83
CA LEU A 53 6.82 4.75 -6.49
C LEU A 53 6.86 4.98 -8.00
N SER A 54 8.07 5.13 -8.56
CA SER A 54 8.27 5.38 -9.99
C SER A 54 9.18 4.31 -10.63
N GLY A 55 8.92 4.00 -11.90
CA GLY A 55 9.67 3.01 -12.66
C GLY A 55 8.84 2.37 -13.79
N PRO A 56 9.46 1.49 -14.61
CA PRO A 56 8.82 0.84 -15.75
C PRO A 56 7.55 0.04 -15.38
N PRO A 57 6.61 -0.21 -16.30
CA PRO A 57 5.48 -1.10 -16.04
C PRO A 57 5.96 -2.52 -15.65
N GLY A 58 5.23 -3.21 -14.77
CA GLY A 58 5.53 -4.59 -14.38
C GLY A 58 6.62 -4.79 -13.32
N VAL A 59 7.32 -3.75 -12.84
CA VAL A 59 8.43 -3.89 -11.86
C VAL A 59 7.97 -3.99 -10.39
N GLY A 60 6.66 -4.18 -10.14
CA GLY A 60 6.13 -4.41 -8.79
C GLY A 60 5.79 -3.16 -7.97
N LYS A 61 5.59 -1.99 -8.58
CA LYS A 61 5.23 -0.73 -7.88
C LYS A 61 3.95 -0.88 -7.03
N THR A 62 2.83 -1.22 -7.66
CA THR A 62 1.55 -1.44 -6.97
C THR A 62 1.67 -2.55 -5.94
N SER A 63 2.27 -3.69 -6.31
CA SER A 63 2.50 -4.81 -5.38
C SER A 63 3.32 -4.40 -4.15
N SER A 64 4.29 -3.49 -4.30
CA SER A 64 5.10 -3.01 -3.18
C SER A 64 4.32 -2.12 -2.23
N ALA A 65 3.44 -1.24 -2.74
CA ALA A 65 2.56 -0.42 -1.91
C ALA A 65 1.61 -1.29 -1.08
N LEU A 66 0.99 -2.29 -1.72
CA LEU A 66 0.09 -3.23 -1.05
C LEU A 66 0.83 -4.10 -0.01
N ALA A 67 2.01 -4.60 -0.35
CA ALA A 67 2.84 -5.38 0.57
C ALA A 67 3.31 -4.56 1.78
N LEU A 68 3.60 -3.26 1.61
CA LEU A 68 3.89 -2.36 2.71
C LEU A 68 2.68 -2.24 3.65
N ALA A 69 1.50 -1.94 3.12
CA ALA A 69 0.29 -1.78 3.93
C ALA A 69 -0.03 -3.06 4.71
N LEU A 70 0.01 -4.23 4.05
CA LEU A 70 -0.18 -5.53 4.72
C LEU A 70 0.86 -5.79 5.80
N GLN A 71 2.14 -5.45 5.56
CA GLN A 71 3.21 -5.67 6.51
C GLN A 71 3.06 -4.83 7.79
N PHE A 72 2.51 -3.62 7.68
CA PHE A 72 2.29 -2.70 8.81
C PHE A 72 0.85 -2.72 9.35
N GLY A 73 -0.02 -3.59 8.81
CA GLY A 73 -1.43 -3.70 9.23
C GLY A 73 -2.26 -2.46 8.92
N TRP A 74 -1.95 -1.75 7.83
CA TRP A 74 -2.68 -0.56 7.42
C TRP A 74 -3.86 -0.93 6.52
N ASP A 75 -4.98 -0.25 6.72
CA ASP A 75 -6.09 -0.27 5.78
C ASP A 75 -5.69 0.42 4.47
N ILE A 76 -6.18 -0.12 3.35
CA ILE A 76 -5.83 0.32 2.01
C ILE A 76 -7.02 1.03 1.38
N VAL A 77 -6.79 2.28 0.98
CA VAL A 77 -7.68 3.02 0.10
C VAL A 77 -6.94 3.22 -1.21
N GLU A 78 -7.34 2.48 -2.24
CA GLU A 78 -6.76 2.54 -3.59
C GLU A 78 -7.64 3.36 -4.52
N MET A 79 -7.03 4.24 -5.29
CA MET A 79 -7.70 5.05 -6.31
C MET A 79 -6.91 4.98 -7.61
N ASN A 80 -7.57 4.51 -8.67
CA ASN A 80 -6.98 4.41 -10.00
C ASN A 80 -7.26 5.66 -10.85
N ALA A 81 -6.37 5.93 -11.81
CA ALA A 81 -6.49 7.09 -12.71
C ALA A 81 -7.69 7.02 -13.67
N SER A 82 -8.27 5.83 -13.87
CA SER A 82 -9.56 5.66 -14.56
C SER A 82 -10.73 6.13 -13.72
N ASP A 83 -10.63 6.01 -12.39
CA ASP A 83 -11.74 6.14 -11.47
C ASP A 83 -11.80 7.57 -10.89
N ALA A 84 -10.64 8.22 -10.73
CA ALA A 84 -10.51 9.58 -10.21
C ALA A 84 -9.97 10.54 -11.28
N ARG A 85 -10.85 11.10 -12.13
CA ARG A 85 -10.50 12.14 -13.11
C ARG A 85 -10.97 13.56 -12.75
N ASN A 86 -11.59 13.74 -11.58
CA ASN A 86 -12.02 15.05 -11.10
C ASN A 86 -11.75 15.22 -9.60
N GLU A 87 -11.66 16.47 -9.17
CA GLU A 87 -11.40 16.86 -7.78
C GLU A 87 -12.44 16.28 -6.81
N ALA A 88 -13.71 16.24 -7.22
CA ALA A 88 -14.79 15.69 -6.43
C ALA A 88 -14.58 14.21 -6.06
N ALA A 89 -14.15 13.38 -7.01
CA ALA A 89 -13.85 11.97 -6.76
C ALA A 89 -12.66 11.79 -5.81
N ILE A 90 -11.67 12.68 -5.88
CA ILE A 90 -10.50 12.66 -4.99
C ILE A 90 -10.92 13.03 -3.56
N ASP A 91 -11.70 14.10 -3.36
CA ASP A 91 -12.13 14.51 -2.02
C ASP A 91 -13.12 13.51 -1.41
N GLU A 92 -13.97 12.88 -2.22
CA GLU A 92 -14.87 11.83 -1.73
C GLU A 92 -14.10 10.62 -1.21
N VAL A 93 -13.09 10.15 -1.92
CA VAL A 93 -12.35 8.93 -1.55
C VAL A 93 -11.26 9.24 -0.53
N ALA A 94 -10.27 10.05 -0.90
CA ALA A 94 -9.10 10.33 -0.07
C ALA A 94 -9.42 11.31 1.06
N GLY A 95 -10.26 12.32 0.77
CA GLY A 95 -10.67 13.31 1.76
C GLY A 95 -11.46 12.69 2.90
N ARG A 96 -12.47 11.84 2.60
CA ARG A 96 -13.20 11.11 3.65
C ARG A 96 -12.27 10.16 4.41
N ALA A 97 -11.48 9.34 3.72
CA ALA A 97 -10.57 8.39 4.38
C ALA A 97 -9.60 9.05 5.37
N SER A 98 -9.14 10.28 5.09
CA SER A 98 -8.27 11.04 5.99
C SER A 98 -9.00 11.57 7.25
N ARG A 99 -10.32 11.83 7.14
CA ARG A 99 -11.13 12.45 8.20
C ARG A 99 -11.87 11.44 9.07
N THR A 100 -12.14 10.24 8.55
CA THR A 100 -12.91 9.20 9.24
C THR A 100 -12.05 7.98 9.53
N HIS A 101 -12.07 7.49 10.78
CA HIS A 101 -11.51 6.19 11.11
C HIS A 101 -12.38 5.09 10.48
N PRO A 102 -11.80 4.14 9.71
CA PRO A 102 -12.52 3.00 9.18
C PRO A 102 -13.23 2.22 10.30
N LEU A 103 -14.50 1.88 10.10
CA LEU A 103 -15.26 1.02 11.00
C LEU A 103 -14.89 -0.44 10.78
N THR A 104 -13.62 -0.77 10.92
CA THR A 104 -13.11 -2.15 10.95
C THR A 104 -12.80 -2.51 12.40
N ALA A 105 -13.87 -2.68 13.16
CA ALA A 105 -13.85 -3.37 14.44
C ALA A 105 -14.21 -4.85 14.22
N GLY A 106 -13.24 -5.74 14.42
CA GLY A 106 -13.48 -7.01 15.11
C GLY A 106 -12.74 -8.25 14.60
N PRO A 107 -12.45 -9.24 15.48
CA PRO A 107 -12.64 -9.23 16.95
C PRO A 107 -11.42 -8.71 17.73
#